data_AF-A0A0A2A8N1-F1
#
_entry.id   AF-A0A0A2A8N1-F1
#
_cell.length_a   1.000
_cell.length_b   1.000
_cell.length_c   1.000
_cell.angle_alpha   90.00
_cell.angle_beta   90.00
_cell.angle_gamma   90.00
#
_symmetry.space_group_name_H-M   'P 1'
#
loop_
_entity.id
_entity.type
_entity.pdbx_description
1 polymer ?
#
loop_
_entity_poly.entity_id
_entity_poly.type
_entity_poly.pdbx_seq_one_letter_code
_entity_poly.pdbx_strand_id
1 'polypeptide(L)'
;MKVLENIAADLEQRISNASVGNSSRPTIVFCGCDPRLKKDMHKRAKRIGFTPSYSMKHPTIKVELKNFCDRRIETDIFKTITMDYENFEFICRYLES
;
A
#
# COMPACT_ATOMS: atom_id res chain seq x y z
N MET A 1 4.53 -13.00 9.57
CA MET A 1 5.60 -12.36 8.77
C MET A 1 5.57 -12.79 7.32
N LYS A 2 5.59 -14.10 6.97
CA LYS A 2 5.53 -14.59 5.57
C LYS A 2 4.47 -13.95 4.66
N VAL A 3 3.27 -13.64 5.18
CA VAL A 3 2.21 -13.00 4.37
C VAL A 3 2.61 -11.59 3.92
N LEU A 4 3.18 -10.78 4.82
CA LEU A 4 3.62 -9.42 4.49
C LEU A 4 4.80 -9.41 3.53
N GLU A 5 5.75 -10.32 3.73
CA GLU A 5 6.90 -10.49 2.83
C GLU A 5 6.44 -10.88 1.41
N ASN A 6 5.50 -11.82 1.31
CA ASN A 6 4.93 -12.22 0.03
C ASN A 6 4.19 -11.05 -0.65
N ILE A 7 3.43 -10.26 0.12
CA ILE A 7 2.77 -9.05 -0.39
C ILE A 7 3.81 -8.03 -0.85
N ALA A 8 4.87 -7.81 -0.06
CA ALA A 8 5.92 -6.86 -0.40
C ALA A 8 6.64 -7.26 -1.70
N ALA A 9 7.02 -8.53 -1.84
CA ALA A 9 7.66 -9.05 -3.05
C ALA A 9 6.75 -8.97 -4.29
N ASP A 10 5.45 -9.26 -4.16
CA ASP A 10 4.48 -9.09 -5.26
C ASP A 10 4.37 -7.60 -5.66
N LEU A 11 4.32 -6.68 -4.70
CA LEU A 11 4.28 -5.25 -4.96
C LEU A 11 5.58 -4.74 -5.60
N GLU A 12 6.73 -5.20 -5.14
CA GLU A 12 8.03 -4.91 -5.72
C GLU A 12 8.07 -5.29 -7.20
N GLN A 13 7.65 -6.53 -7.52
CA GLN A 13 7.59 -7.01 -8.89
C GLN A 13 6.63 -6.17 -9.74
N ARG A 14 5.47 -5.79 -9.22
CA ARG A 14 4.51 -4.92 -9.94
C ARG A 14 5.07 -3.52 -10.18
N ILE A 15 5.78 -2.95 -9.20
CA ILE A 15 6.44 -1.65 -9.34
C ILE A 15 7.53 -1.73 -10.40
N SER A 16 8.36 -2.78 -10.38
CA SER A 16 9.40 -3.02 -11.39
C SER A 16 8.79 -3.22 -12.79
N ASN A 17 7.71 -3.99 -12.92
CA ASN A 17 7.03 -4.15 -14.20
C ASN A 17 6.43 -2.84 -14.71
N ALA A 18 5.96 -1.97 -13.80
CA ALA A 18 5.43 -0.67 -14.17
C ALA A 18 6.52 0.34 -14.56
N SER A 19 7.73 0.24 -13.98
CA SER A 19 8.84 1.14 -14.31
C SER A 19 9.37 0.90 -15.73
N VAL A 20 9.27 -0.33 -16.25
CA VAL A 20 9.63 -0.68 -17.63
C VAL A 20 8.45 -0.53 -18.62
N GLY A 21 7.30 -0.03 -18.17
CA GLY A 21 6.13 0.23 -19.04
C GLY A 21 5.22 -0.96 -19.33
N ASN A 22 5.44 -2.12 -18.68
CA ASN A 22 4.65 -3.33 -18.92
C ASN A 22 3.32 -3.35 -18.15
N SER A 23 3.13 -2.46 -17.17
CA SER A 23 1.91 -2.40 -16.37
C SER A 23 1.70 -1.03 -15.71
N SER A 24 0.52 -0.81 -15.15
CA SER A 24 0.24 0.38 -14.35
C SER A 24 0.83 0.26 -12.94
N ARG A 25 1.35 1.36 -12.39
CA ARG A 25 1.85 1.42 -11.01
C ARG A 25 0.74 1.06 -10.01
N PRO A 26 1.02 0.24 -8.98
CA PRO A 26 0.05 -0.08 -7.93
C PRO A 26 -0.52 1.19 -7.28
N THR A 27 -1.83 1.19 -7.06
CA THR A 27 -2.53 2.36 -6.50
C THR A 27 -2.74 2.19 -5.00
N ILE A 28 -2.65 3.29 -4.25
CA ILE A 28 -2.81 3.26 -2.80
C ILE A 28 -3.73 4.37 -2.31
N VAL A 29 -4.60 4.05 -1.38
CA VAL A 29 -5.51 5.01 -0.72
C VAL A 29 -5.30 4.96 0.79
N PHE A 30 -5.15 6.12 1.40
CA PHE A 30 -5.03 6.28 2.85
C PHE A 30 -6.32 6.84 3.43
N CYS A 31 -6.92 6.08 4.35
CA CYS A 31 -8.20 6.37 5.01
C CYS A 31 -8.00 6.60 6.52
N GLY A 32 -8.83 7.46 7.10
CA GLY A 32 -8.96 7.60 8.56
C GLY A 32 -7.76 8.16 9.32
N CYS A 33 -6.84 8.89 8.68
CA CYS A 33 -5.64 9.44 9.33
C CYS A 33 -5.59 10.97 9.35
N ASP A 34 -4.74 11.50 10.23
CA ASP A 34 -4.42 12.93 10.26
C ASP A 34 -3.91 13.42 8.89
N PRO A 35 -4.37 14.59 8.40
CA PRO A 35 -3.99 15.10 7.08
C PRO A 35 -2.47 15.28 6.87
N ARG A 36 -1.70 15.58 7.93
CA ARG A 36 -0.24 15.73 7.83
C ARG A 36 0.41 14.37 7.62
N LEU A 37 0.03 13.39 8.44
CA LEU A 37 0.50 12.00 8.29
C LEU A 37 0.16 11.46 6.89
N LYS A 38 -1.08 11.71 6.43
CA LYS A 38 -1.52 11.35 5.08
C LYS A 38 -0.59 11.91 4.01
N LYS A 39 -0.25 13.20 4.11
CA LYS A 39 0.62 13.90 3.15
C LYS A 39 2.00 13.27 3.09
N ASP A 40 2.58 12.93 4.24
CA ASP A 40 3.92 12.35 4.29
C ASP A 40 3.93 10.91 3.77
N MET A 41 2.91 10.12 4.09
CA MET A 41 2.74 8.77 3.53
C MET A 41 2.49 8.79 2.03
N HIS A 42 1.69 9.73 1.51
CA HIS A 42 1.52 9.92 0.06
C HIS A 42 2.86 10.20 -0.62
N LYS A 43 3.68 11.11 -0.06
CA LYS A 43 5.01 11.42 -0.61
C LYS A 43 5.93 10.20 -0.60
N ARG A 44 5.95 9.44 0.50
CA ARG A 44 6.76 8.21 0.61
C ARG A 44 6.32 7.15 -0.39
N ALA A 45 5.03 6.84 -0.45
CA ALA A 45 4.48 5.86 -1.38
C ALA A 45 4.79 6.22 -2.85
N LYS A 46 4.69 7.51 -3.21
CA LYS A 46 5.06 8.00 -4.55
C LYS A 46 6.55 7.77 -4.87
N ARG A 47 7.45 8.00 -3.91
CA ARG A 47 8.90 7.77 -4.06
C ARG A 47 9.21 6.30 -4.31
N ILE A 48 8.56 5.40 -3.57
CA ILE A 48 8.78 3.96 -3.68
C ILE A 48 8.34 3.42 -5.05
N GLY A 49 7.18 3.84 -5.55
CA GLY A 49 6.60 3.11 -6.69
C GLY A 49 5.11 3.26 -6.88
N PHE A 50 4.39 3.68 -5.85
CA PHE A 50 2.94 3.69 -5.86
C PHE A 50 2.36 4.94 -6.51
N THR A 51 1.08 4.85 -6.86
CA THR A 51 0.23 5.98 -7.25
C THR A 51 -0.75 6.27 -6.11
N PRO A 52 -0.47 7.26 -5.23
CA PRO A 52 -1.41 7.66 -4.20
C PRO A 52 -2.69 8.25 -4.81
N SER A 53 -3.83 7.87 -4.26
CA SER A 53 -5.15 8.32 -4.70
C SER A 53 -5.99 8.84 -3.54
N TYR A 54 -6.91 9.75 -3.84
CA TYR A 54 -7.87 10.32 -2.90
C TYR A 54 -9.28 9.73 -3.04
N SER A 55 -9.57 9.06 -4.17
CA SER A 55 -10.84 8.38 -4.43
C SER A 55 -10.67 7.45 -5.63
N MET A 56 -10.58 6.13 -5.38
CA MET A 56 -10.72 5.10 -6.41
C MET A 56 -11.57 3.97 -5.86
N LYS A 57 -12.50 3.46 -6.67
CA LYS A 57 -13.42 2.38 -6.28
C LYS A 57 -12.67 1.10 -5.84
N HIS A 58 -11.53 0.80 -6.48
CA HIS A 58 -10.77 -0.45 -6.28
C HIS A 58 -9.26 -0.18 -6.29
N PRO A 59 -8.69 0.38 -5.21
CA PRO A 59 -7.24 0.58 -5.14
C PRO A 59 -6.51 -0.76 -5.01
N THR A 60 -5.22 -0.81 -5.36
CA THR A 60 -4.42 -2.02 -5.07
C THR A 60 -4.25 -2.21 -3.57
N ILE A 61 -4.01 -1.12 -2.84
CA ILE A 61 -3.86 -1.11 -1.39
C ILE A 61 -4.76 -0.05 -0.77
N LYS A 62 -5.50 -0.44 0.26
CA LYS A 62 -6.23 0.46 1.15
C LYS A 62 -5.59 0.41 2.54
N VAL A 63 -5.07 1.55 2.98
CA VAL A 63 -4.47 1.68 4.32
C VAL A 63 -5.47 2.40 5.21
N GLU A 64 -5.91 1.72 6.27
CA GLU A 64 -6.88 2.25 7.23
C GLU A 64 -6.26 2.42 8.61
N LEU A 65 -6.74 3.41 9.36
CA LEU A 65 -6.42 3.49 10.78
C LEU A 65 -7.31 2.49 11.52
N LYS A 66 -6.87 1.25 11.61
CA LYS A 66 -7.54 0.23 12.42
C LYS A 66 -7.24 0.45 13.91
N ASN A 67 -8.20 0.12 14.78
CA ASN A 67 -7.97 0.10 16.22
C ASN A 67 -6.83 -0.88 16.53
N PHE A 68 -5.98 -0.57 17.52
CA PHE A 68 -4.75 -1.32 17.87
C PHE A 68 -4.89 -2.85 17.99
N CYS A 69 -6.10 -3.38 18.17
CA CYS A 69 -6.39 -4.80 18.30
C CYS A 69 -6.69 -5.53 16.98
N ASP A 70 -6.88 -4.82 15.85
CA ASP A 70 -7.16 -5.44 14.54
C ASP A 70 -6.05 -5.16 13.52
N ARG A 71 -5.10 -6.10 13.42
CA ARG A 71 -4.01 -6.08 12.43
C ARG A 71 -4.30 -6.98 11.23
N ARG A 72 -5.56 -7.35 11.01
CA ARG A 72 -5.93 -8.26 9.91
C ARG A 72 -5.68 -7.60 8.57
N ILE A 73 -5.01 -8.35 7.71
CA ILE A 73 -4.88 -8.07 6.29
C ILE A 73 -6.04 -8.77 5.60
N GLU A 74 -6.83 -8.00 4.86
CA GLU A 74 -7.99 -8.50 4.13
C GLU A 74 -7.78 -8.29 2.64
N THR A 75 -8.34 -9.16 1.82
CA THR A 75 -8.34 -9.00 0.37
C THR A 75 -9.76 -9.14 -0.13
N ASP A 76 -10.25 -8.12 -0.82
CA ASP A 76 -11.62 -8.11 -1.34
C ASP A 76 -11.73 -8.84 -2.70
N ILE A 77 -12.96 -8.90 -3.23
CA ILE A 77 -13.25 -9.51 -4.55
C ILE A 77 -12.55 -8.81 -5.73
N PHE A 78 -12.14 -7.55 -5.55
CA PHE A 78 -11.41 -6.76 -6.54
C PHE A 78 -9.89 -6.85 -6.33
N LYS A 79 -9.43 -7.72 -5.42
CA LYS A 79 -8.03 -7.89 -5.02
C LYS A 79 -7.42 -6.64 -4.37
N THR A 80 -8.25 -5.77 -3.80
CA THR A 80 -7.79 -4.68 -2.93
C THR A 80 -7.28 -5.29 -1.64
N ILE A 81 -6.01 -5.03 -1.31
CA ILE A 81 -5.45 -5.43 -0.02
C ILE A 81 -5.74 -4.31 0.99
N THR A 82 -6.52 -4.62 2.02
CA THR A 82 -6.78 -3.70 3.13
C THR A 82 -5.89 -4.07 4.32
N MET A 83 -5.15 -3.09 4.84
CA MET A 83 -4.26 -3.28 5.99
C MET A 83 -4.16 -2.01 6.84
N ASP A 84 -3.58 -2.14 8.03
CA ASP A 84 -3.28 -1.00 8.90
C ASP A 84 -1.95 -0.32 8.53
N TYR A 85 -1.66 0.79 9.21
CA TYR A 85 -0.44 1.57 9.01
C TYR A 85 0.83 0.82 9.40
N GLU A 86 0.80 -0.03 10.42
CA GLU A 86 1.99 -0.79 10.85
C GLU A 86 2.40 -1.82 9.81
N ASN A 87 1.42 -2.55 9.26
CA ASN A 87 1.64 -3.47 8.16
C ASN A 87 2.14 -2.71 6.92
N PHE A 88 1.56 -1.56 6.60
CA PHE A 88 2.03 -0.75 5.48
C PHE A 88 3.45 -0.19 5.70
N GLU A 89 3.80 0.19 6.93
CA GLU A 89 5.14 0.64 7.29
C GLU A 89 6.17 -0.47 7.05
N PHE A 90 5.83 -1.73 7.38
CA PHE A 90 6.67 -2.88 7.06
C PHE A 90 6.89 -3.00 5.53
N ILE A 91 5.82 -2.91 4.74
CA ILE A 91 5.92 -2.95 3.27
C ILE A 91 6.81 -1.82 2.76
N CYS A 92 6.65 -0.59 3.26
CA CYS A 92 7.50 0.52 2.85
C CYS A 92 8.98 0.26 3.16
N ARG A 93 9.31 -0.22 4.36
CA ARG A 93 10.71 -0.51 4.73
C ARG A 93 11.31 -1.61 3.86
N TYR A 94 10.53 -2.66 3.58
CA TYR A 94 10.97 -3.73 2.68
C TYR A 94 11.31 -3.17 1.30
N LEU A 95 10.44 -2.34 0.72
CA LEU A 95 10.62 -1.79 -0.64
C LEU A 95 11.64 -0.65 -0.74
N GLU A 96 12.09 -0.10 0.40
CA GLU A 96 13.13 0.92 0.48
C GLU A 96 14.52 0.34 0.75
N SER A 97 14.59 -0.95 1.12
CA SER A 97 15.84 -1.68 1.37
C SER A 97 16.48 -2.14 0.08
#